data_AF-A0A2A2GTR9-F1
#
_entry.id   AF-A0A2A2GTR9-F1
#
_cell.length_a   1.000
_cell.length_b   1.000
_cell.length_c   1.000
_cell.angle_alpha   90.00
_cell.angle_beta   90.00
_cell.angle_gamma   90.00
#
_symmetry.space_group_name_H-M   'P 1'
#
loop_
_entity.id
_entity.type
_entity.pdbx_description
1 polymer ?
#
loop_
_entity_poly.entity_id
_entity_poly.type
_entity_poly.pdbx_seq_one_letter_code
_entity_poly.pdbx_strand_id
1 'polypeptide(L)'
;MRSITRLLAILYVYASSVALANTLEYSTLSPSLEELTQFSELASYDLLHSEFVTKGGDKKILAISDFYNLADFTLDSTLLARVFLQHIKDSKVFTLTNAIAGNASNTDPMLDTIRARRNTLEFGDVIPKGALLAPKYSLSGRISSDVKELGSKTIIQYNIILSITNLESGILEWDYVDSIKKTYEGKIPESFFTQTRYGLICSGSLNTDMTQKEACELAIAEIWEGSFQNIAANKQSYIVKYAKKACDLDSAFGCRALGASYRYGVGEKQDFTKALQFYNKSCSNADGNGCYNVALMYQNGQGAAQNLDEAQTYAYRSCTLDFEAGCVLHEKILALMQKDTLTQQAEELLQQCEQNDSIACGNIAFYYDHGLQGATRNPTKAVFFFQKGCELGDVNSCYQIGLWHVSGLGGTLKDWSIAAQYMEKSCHIYTREQACANTTHQKQCQGNFEVYKSNACFSLGSLYEHGGINLKQDTKKALECYQESCDMGLENACVYFSNLKESLK
;
A
#
# COMPACT_ATOMS: atom_id res chain seq x y z
N MET A 1 41.49 9.62 -50.54
CA MET A 1 40.93 8.27 -50.26
C MET A 1 41.61 7.52 -49.08
N ARG A 2 42.23 8.20 -48.09
CA ARG A 2 42.81 7.51 -46.91
C ARG A 2 42.64 8.26 -45.56
N SER A 3 41.68 9.19 -45.44
CA SER A 3 41.49 9.95 -44.18
C SER A 3 40.04 10.11 -43.70
N ILE A 4 39.08 9.36 -44.27
CA ILE A 4 37.67 9.38 -43.80
C ILE A 4 37.24 8.04 -43.18
N THR A 5 37.99 6.96 -43.39
CA THR A 5 37.62 5.61 -42.93
C THR A 5 38.06 5.28 -41.49
N ARG A 6 38.74 6.18 -40.76
CA ARG A 6 39.15 5.93 -39.36
C ARG A 6 38.35 6.68 -38.29
N LEU A 7 37.58 7.72 -38.64
CA LEU A 7 36.70 8.39 -37.66
C LEU A 7 35.34 7.70 -37.50
N LEU A 8 34.83 7.01 -38.53
CA LEU A 8 33.57 6.27 -38.45
C LEU A 8 33.69 4.90 -37.75
N ALA A 9 34.91 4.35 -37.63
CA ALA A 9 35.14 3.07 -36.96
C ALA A 9 35.29 3.18 -35.43
N ILE A 10 35.49 4.38 -34.88
CA ILE A 10 35.60 4.59 -33.42
C ILE A 10 34.24 5.00 -32.81
N LEU A 11 33.36 5.64 -33.58
CA LEU A 11 32.00 5.96 -33.15
C LEU A 11 31.02 4.77 -33.22
N TYR A 12 31.29 3.74 -34.03
CA TYR A 12 30.45 2.54 -34.11
C TYR A 12 30.78 1.47 -33.05
N VAL A 13 31.97 1.53 -32.44
CA VAL A 13 32.41 0.55 -31.43
C VAL A 13 32.05 0.96 -30.00
N TYR A 14 31.79 2.26 -29.74
CA TYR A 14 31.29 2.72 -28.44
C TYR A 14 29.77 2.74 -28.30
N ALA A 15 29.02 2.83 -29.42
CA ALA A 15 27.55 2.78 -29.40
C ALA A 15 26.98 1.34 -29.32
N SER A 16 27.82 0.32 -29.45
CA SER A 16 27.39 -1.08 -29.45
C SER A 16 27.73 -1.83 -28.17
N SER A 17 28.76 -1.46 -27.39
CA SER A 17 29.07 -2.17 -26.14
C SER A 17 28.11 -1.85 -24.99
N VAL A 18 27.65 -0.60 -24.86
CA VAL A 18 26.70 -0.19 -23.81
C VAL A 18 25.26 -0.61 -24.14
N ALA A 19 24.90 -0.62 -25.43
CA ALA A 19 23.60 -1.12 -25.88
C ALA A 19 23.50 -2.64 -25.79
N LEU A 20 24.56 -3.39 -26.15
CA LEU A 20 24.57 -4.85 -26.02
C LEU A 20 24.63 -5.33 -24.55
N ALA A 21 25.37 -4.65 -23.68
CA ALA A 21 25.41 -4.97 -22.24
C ALA A 21 24.03 -4.81 -21.59
N ASN A 22 23.33 -3.71 -21.91
CA ASN A 22 21.96 -3.50 -21.43
C ASN A 22 20.99 -4.57 -22.00
N THR A 23 21.10 -4.96 -23.27
CA THR A 23 20.20 -6.00 -23.81
C THR A 23 20.42 -7.40 -23.21
N LEU A 24 21.65 -7.77 -22.82
CA LEU A 24 21.90 -9.04 -22.14
C LEU A 24 21.36 -9.05 -20.71
N GLU A 25 21.53 -7.96 -19.95
CA GLU A 25 21.02 -7.87 -18.57
C GLU A 25 19.48 -7.83 -18.52
N TYR A 26 18.82 -7.10 -19.43
CA TYR A 26 17.35 -7.05 -19.54
C TYR A 26 16.74 -8.43 -19.83
N SER A 27 17.45 -9.29 -20.58
CA SER A 27 16.97 -10.63 -20.94
C SER A 27 16.84 -11.60 -19.76
N THR A 28 17.51 -11.31 -18.63
CA THR A 28 17.49 -12.15 -17.43
C THR A 28 16.35 -11.80 -16.45
N LEU A 29 15.85 -10.57 -16.52
CA LEU A 29 14.85 -10.05 -15.57
C LEU A 29 13.42 -10.29 -16.05
N SER A 30 13.18 -10.24 -17.36
CA SER A 30 11.85 -10.46 -17.95
C SER A 30 11.64 -11.93 -18.32
N PRO A 31 10.39 -12.42 -18.32
CA PRO A 31 10.03 -13.68 -18.95
C PRO A 31 10.50 -13.72 -20.40
N SER A 32 11.10 -14.83 -20.78
CA SER A 32 11.55 -15.08 -22.14
C SER A 32 10.35 -15.35 -23.07
N LEU A 33 10.58 -15.26 -24.38
CA LEU A 33 9.62 -15.70 -25.39
C LEU A 33 9.15 -17.14 -25.13
N GLU A 34 10.05 -18.04 -24.75
CA GLU A 34 9.75 -19.44 -24.46
C GLU A 34 8.84 -19.57 -23.23
N GLU A 35 9.14 -18.85 -22.13
CA GLU A 35 8.35 -18.88 -20.90
C GLU A 35 6.93 -18.32 -21.14
N LEU A 36 6.78 -17.22 -21.90
CA LEU A 36 5.47 -16.66 -22.27
C LEU A 36 4.69 -17.57 -23.22
N THR A 37 5.39 -18.26 -24.12
CA THR A 37 4.77 -19.22 -25.05
C THR A 37 4.24 -20.42 -24.26
N GLN A 38 5.05 -20.99 -23.37
CA GLN A 38 4.65 -22.12 -22.54
C GLN A 38 3.44 -21.78 -21.66
N PHE A 39 3.45 -20.61 -21.00
CA PHE A 39 2.29 -20.14 -20.24
C PHE A 39 1.03 -20.08 -21.12
N SER A 40 1.14 -19.49 -22.31
CA SER A 40 0.01 -19.32 -23.22
C SER A 40 -0.54 -20.66 -23.73
N GLU A 41 0.32 -21.63 -24.01
CA GLU A 41 -0.06 -22.99 -24.40
C GLU A 41 -0.84 -23.70 -23.29
N LEU A 42 -0.35 -23.62 -22.05
CA LEU A 42 -1.00 -24.22 -20.88
C LEU A 42 -2.36 -23.57 -20.60
N ALA A 43 -2.43 -22.24 -20.61
CA ALA A 43 -3.67 -21.51 -20.43
C ALA A 43 -4.69 -21.83 -21.54
N SER A 44 -4.23 -21.96 -22.79
CA SER A 44 -5.09 -22.32 -23.92
C SER A 44 -5.63 -23.74 -23.78
N TYR A 45 -4.77 -24.67 -23.38
CA TYR A 45 -5.18 -26.05 -23.11
C TYR A 45 -6.23 -26.12 -22.00
N ASP A 46 -6.01 -25.42 -20.88
CA ASP A 46 -6.96 -25.35 -19.77
C ASP A 46 -8.32 -24.81 -20.23
N LEU A 47 -8.34 -23.66 -20.91
CA LEU A 47 -9.57 -23.07 -21.43
C LEU A 47 -10.34 -24.04 -22.32
N LEU A 48 -9.66 -24.71 -23.27
CA LEU A 48 -10.31 -25.61 -24.23
C LEU A 48 -10.89 -26.87 -23.58
N HIS A 49 -10.39 -27.26 -22.40
CA HIS A 49 -10.89 -28.42 -21.64
C HIS A 49 -11.73 -28.03 -20.42
N SER A 50 -11.94 -26.73 -20.19
CA SER A 50 -12.72 -26.21 -19.07
C SER A 50 -14.20 -26.59 -19.15
N GLU A 51 -14.89 -26.53 -18.01
CA GLU A 51 -16.36 -26.65 -17.99
C GLU A 51 -17.04 -25.57 -18.84
N PHE A 52 -16.45 -24.38 -18.91
CA PHE A 52 -16.97 -23.29 -19.71
C PHE A 52 -17.09 -23.69 -21.18
N VAL A 53 -16.09 -24.38 -21.74
CA VAL A 53 -16.12 -24.87 -23.13
C VAL A 53 -16.95 -26.14 -23.29
N THR A 54 -16.81 -27.09 -22.37
CA THR A 54 -17.44 -28.42 -22.50
C THR A 54 -18.94 -28.44 -22.21
N LYS A 55 -19.46 -27.47 -21.44
CA LYS A 55 -20.91 -27.27 -21.22
C LYS A 55 -21.47 -26.23 -22.21
N GLY A 56 -21.87 -26.68 -23.40
CA GLY A 56 -22.61 -25.86 -24.38
C GLY A 56 -22.17 -26.14 -25.83
N GLY A 57 -23.13 -26.50 -26.68
CA GLY A 57 -22.87 -26.98 -28.05
C GLY A 57 -22.66 -25.91 -29.12
N ASP A 58 -22.68 -24.62 -28.76
CA ASP A 58 -22.58 -23.51 -29.72
C ASP A 58 -21.22 -22.81 -29.68
N LYS A 59 -20.78 -22.31 -30.84
CA LYS A 59 -19.59 -21.44 -30.93
C LYS A 59 -19.77 -20.21 -30.04
N LYS A 60 -18.78 -19.93 -29.19
CA LYS A 60 -18.81 -18.79 -28.26
C LYS A 60 -18.20 -17.55 -28.92
N ILE A 61 -18.89 -16.41 -28.82
CA ILE A 61 -18.41 -15.12 -29.34
C ILE A 61 -17.72 -14.35 -28.21
N LEU A 62 -16.44 -14.04 -28.37
CA LEU A 62 -15.58 -13.47 -27.35
C LEU A 62 -15.06 -12.09 -27.79
N ALA A 63 -15.34 -11.05 -27.00
CA ALA A 63 -14.68 -9.76 -27.11
C ALA A 63 -13.27 -9.84 -26.54
N ILE A 64 -12.27 -9.36 -27.28
CA ILE A 64 -10.91 -9.21 -26.76
C ILE A 64 -10.79 -7.84 -26.12
N SER A 65 -10.66 -7.82 -24.80
CA SER A 65 -10.40 -6.61 -24.00
C SER A 65 -8.89 -6.40 -23.82
N ASP A 66 -8.50 -5.62 -22.81
CA ASP A 66 -7.09 -5.27 -22.54
C ASP A 66 -6.29 -6.39 -21.87
N PHE A 67 -5.01 -6.46 -22.27
CA PHE A 67 -3.96 -7.23 -21.61
C PHE A 67 -2.99 -6.24 -20.95
N TYR A 68 -3.21 -5.97 -19.65
CA TYR A 68 -2.45 -4.98 -18.91
C TYR A 68 -1.13 -5.56 -18.38
N ASN A 69 -0.02 -4.93 -18.75
CA ASN A 69 1.24 -5.12 -18.04
C ASN A 69 1.32 -4.11 -16.88
N LEU A 70 1.09 -4.60 -15.67
CA LEU A 70 1.26 -3.86 -14.41
C LEU A 70 2.52 -4.31 -13.66
N ALA A 71 3.37 -5.13 -14.28
CA ALA A 71 4.67 -5.48 -13.73
C ALA A 71 5.61 -4.26 -13.77
N ASP A 72 6.64 -4.32 -12.93
CA ASP A 72 7.62 -3.24 -12.81
C ASP A 72 8.63 -3.26 -13.97
N PHE A 73 8.51 -4.21 -14.89
CA PHE A 73 9.44 -4.48 -15.98
C PHE A 73 8.73 -4.45 -17.34
N THR A 74 9.48 -4.12 -18.40
CA THR A 74 8.96 -4.19 -19.76
C THR A 74 8.64 -5.64 -20.12
N LEU A 75 7.36 -5.96 -20.31
CA LEU A 75 6.90 -7.24 -20.80
C LEU A 75 6.26 -7.07 -22.17
N ASP A 76 6.49 -8.06 -23.04
CA ASP A 76 5.77 -8.16 -24.31
C ASP A 76 4.38 -8.80 -24.05
N SER A 77 3.48 -8.03 -23.44
CA SER A 77 2.10 -8.48 -23.21
C SER A 77 1.35 -8.68 -24.53
N THR A 78 1.79 -8.04 -25.63
CA THR A 78 1.30 -8.26 -26.98
C THR A 78 1.66 -9.66 -27.48
N LEU A 79 2.88 -10.13 -27.23
CA LEU A 79 3.29 -11.50 -27.54
C LEU A 79 2.49 -12.52 -26.72
N LEU A 80 2.33 -12.31 -25.41
CA LEU A 80 1.49 -13.17 -24.56
C LEU A 80 0.06 -13.28 -25.15
N ALA A 81 -0.55 -12.13 -25.45
CA ALA A 81 -1.88 -12.10 -26.07
C ALA A 81 -1.89 -12.80 -27.44
N ARG A 82 -0.90 -12.55 -28.29
CA ARG A 82 -0.80 -13.14 -29.64
C ARG A 82 -0.76 -14.66 -29.60
N VAL A 83 0.12 -15.24 -28.78
CA VAL A 83 0.28 -16.71 -28.71
C VAL A 83 -1.01 -17.34 -28.20
N PHE A 84 -1.56 -16.83 -27.10
CA PHE A 84 -2.81 -17.33 -26.53
C PHE A 84 -3.99 -17.23 -27.51
N LEU A 85 -4.19 -16.07 -28.14
CA LEU A 85 -5.28 -15.85 -29.09
C LEU A 85 -5.14 -16.71 -30.35
N GLN A 86 -3.92 -17.02 -30.78
CA GLN A 86 -3.67 -17.89 -31.92
C GLN A 86 -4.17 -19.32 -31.65
N HIS A 87 -3.85 -19.89 -30.47
CA HIS A 87 -4.34 -21.22 -30.08
C HIS A 87 -5.87 -21.26 -29.95
N ILE A 88 -6.46 -20.24 -29.34
CA ILE A 88 -7.92 -20.13 -29.20
C ILE A 88 -8.59 -20.07 -30.58
N LYS A 89 -8.05 -19.29 -31.51
CA LYS A 89 -8.57 -19.17 -32.88
C LYS A 89 -8.49 -20.51 -33.63
N ASP A 90 -7.35 -21.18 -33.55
CA ASP A 90 -7.12 -22.44 -34.28
C ASP A 90 -7.99 -23.58 -33.77
N SER A 91 -8.48 -23.50 -32.52
CA SER A 91 -9.44 -24.46 -31.95
C SER A 91 -10.80 -24.50 -32.67
N LYS A 92 -11.20 -23.41 -33.34
CA LYS A 92 -12.53 -23.21 -33.96
C LYS A 92 -13.74 -23.25 -32.98
N VAL A 93 -13.50 -23.35 -31.67
CA VAL A 93 -14.52 -23.29 -30.62
C VAL A 93 -15.03 -21.85 -30.44
N PHE A 94 -14.15 -20.88 -30.63
CA PHE A 94 -14.41 -19.46 -30.40
C PHE A 94 -14.50 -18.65 -31.69
N THR A 95 -15.35 -17.63 -31.68
CA THR A 95 -15.34 -16.54 -32.65
C THR A 95 -14.85 -15.29 -31.94
N LEU A 96 -13.67 -14.82 -32.32
CA LEU A 96 -13.04 -13.63 -31.74
C LEU A 96 -13.61 -12.36 -32.40
N THR A 97 -13.97 -11.35 -31.61
CA THR A 97 -14.41 -10.04 -32.08
C THR A 97 -13.70 -8.90 -31.35
N ASN A 98 -13.42 -7.82 -32.09
CA ASN A 98 -12.83 -6.59 -31.53
C ASN A 98 -13.93 -5.56 -31.18
N ALA A 99 -15.14 -6.02 -30.85
CA ALA A 99 -16.29 -5.14 -30.58
C ALA A 99 -16.11 -4.28 -29.30
N ILE A 100 -15.14 -4.59 -28.45
CA ILE A 100 -14.71 -3.77 -27.31
C ILE A 100 -13.20 -3.58 -27.49
N ALA A 101 -12.75 -2.35 -27.73
CA ALA A 101 -11.37 -2.07 -28.11
C ALA A 101 -10.45 -2.00 -26.88
N GLY A 102 -9.51 -2.95 -26.77
CA GLY A 102 -8.32 -2.86 -25.92
C GLY A 102 -7.00 -2.77 -26.73
N ASN A 103 -5.90 -2.36 -26.09
CA ASN A 103 -4.56 -2.11 -26.66
C ASN A 103 -3.97 -3.27 -27.50
N ALA A 104 -4.40 -4.52 -27.26
CA ALA A 104 -4.01 -5.68 -28.07
C ALA A 104 -4.52 -5.60 -29.52
N SER A 105 -5.61 -4.87 -29.78
CA SER A 105 -6.18 -4.67 -31.12
C SER A 105 -5.39 -3.72 -32.01
N ASN A 106 -4.61 -2.80 -31.43
CA ASN A 106 -4.01 -1.68 -32.19
C ASN A 106 -2.56 -1.93 -32.63
N THR A 107 -1.95 -3.05 -32.23
CA THR A 107 -0.51 -3.30 -32.37
C THR A 107 -0.14 -4.53 -33.21
N ASP A 108 -1.12 -5.32 -33.69
CA ASP A 108 -0.85 -6.57 -34.42
C ASP A 108 -1.36 -6.60 -35.89
N PRO A 109 -0.45 -6.63 -36.89
CA PRO A 109 -0.80 -6.75 -38.32
C PRO A 109 -1.56 -8.05 -38.68
N MET A 110 -1.47 -9.13 -37.89
CA MET A 110 -2.26 -10.35 -38.13
C MET A 110 -3.74 -10.14 -37.82
N LEU A 111 -4.11 -9.23 -36.92
CA LEU A 111 -5.52 -8.90 -36.66
C LEU A 111 -6.12 -8.05 -37.80
N ASP A 112 -5.31 -7.32 -38.56
CA ASP A 112 -5.75 -6.68 -39.81
C ASP A 112 -6.04 -7.70 -40.92
N THR A 113 -5.38 -8.87 -40.93
CA THR A 113 -5.75 -9.95 -41.87
C THR A 113 -7.12 -10.56 -41.57
N ILE A 114 -7.61 -10.46 -40.32
CA ILE A 114 -8.99 -10.83 -39.94
C ILE A 114 -9.99 -9.84 -40.55
N ARG A 115 -9.67 -8.54 -40.60
CA ARG A 115 -10.46 -7.53 -41.36
C ARG A 115 -10.48 -7.85 -42.86
N ALA A 116 -9.32 -8.21 -43.44
CA ALA A 116 -9.19 -8.45 -44.88
C ALA A 116 -9.93 -9.71 -45.37
N ARG A 117 -10.01 -10.77 -44.55
CA ARG A 117 -10.70 -12.03 -44.88
C ARG A 117 -12.23 -11.96 -44.77
N ARG A 118 -12.79 -10.86 -44.23
CA ARG A 118 -14.25 -10.64 -44.14
C ARG A 118 -14.94 -10.52 -45.50
N ASN A 119 -14.16 -10.32 -46.57
CA ASN A 119 -14.64 -10.09 -47.94
C ASN A 119 -14.35 -11.26 -48.91
N THR A 120 -13.85 -12.40 -48.45
CA THR A 120 -13.60 -13.58 -49.30
C THR A 120 -14.82 -14.51 -49.34
N LEU A 121 -15.13 -15.08 -50.51
CA LEU A 121 -16.32 -15.93 -50.76
C LEU A 121 -16.46 -17.12 -49.79
N GLU A 122 -15.35 -17.67 -49.27
CA GLU A 122 -15.38 -18.78 -48.28
C GLU A 122 -16.02 -18.40 -46.92
N PHE A 123 -16.22 -17.12 -46.62
CA PHE A 123 -16.83 -16.64 -45.37
C PHE A 123 -18.26 -16.07 -45.56
N GLY A 124 -18.81 -16.13 -46.78
CA GLY A 124 -20.11 -15.54 -47.14
C GLY A 124 -21.34 -16.20 -46.48
N ASP A 125 -21.21 -17.43 -46.00
CA ASP A 125 -22.35 -18.23 -45.55
C ASP A 125 -22.61 -18.17 -44.02
N VAL A 126 -21.80 -17.44 -43.24
CA VAL A 126 -21.90 -17.45 -41.76
C VAL A 126 -22.29 -16.10 -41.13
N ILE A 127 -22.18 -14.97 -41.84
CA ILE A 127 -22.56 -13.66 -41.26
C ILE A 127 -23.25 -12.78 -42.32
N PRO A 128 -24.54 -12.41 -42.15
CA PRO A 128 -25.22 -11.48 -43.04
C PRO A 128 -24.50 -10.13 -43.08
N LYS A 129 -24.37 -9.55 -44.29
CA LYS A 129 -23.80 -8.22 -44.52
C LYS A 129 -24.57 -7.19 -43.68
N GLY A 130 -23.93 -6.65 -42.64
CA GLY A 130 -24.50 -5.59 -41.77
C GLY A 130 -24.87 -6.00 -40.34
N ALA A 131 -24.72 -7.26 -39.93
CA ALA A 131 -24.96 -7.66 -38.54
C ALA A 131 -23.72 -7.45 -37.66
N LEU A 132 -23.82 -6.58 -36.64
CA LEU A 132 -22.91 -6.56 -35.49
C LEU A 132 -23.32 -7.69 -34.55
N LEU A 133 -22.48 -8.74 -34.45
CA LEU A 133 -22.67 -9.77 -33.43
C LEU A 133 -22.22 -9.19 -32.08
N ALA A 134 -23.15 -8.98 -31.17
CA ALA A 134 -22.84 -8.56 -29.80
C ALA A 134 -22.09 -9.70 -29.09
N PRO A 135 -20.89 -9.46 -28.55
CA PRO A 135 -20.17 -10.46 -27.77
C PRO A 135 -20.90 -10.72 -26.46
N LYS A 136 -21.03 -11.98 -26.08
CA LYS A 136 -21.59 -12.38 -24.78
C LYS A 136 -20.52 -12.40 -23.67
N TYR A 137 -19.26 -12.60 -24.05
CA TYR A 137 -18.15 -12.75 -23.13
C TYR A 137 -17.01 -11.79 -23.47
N SER A 138 -16.23 -11.39 -22.47
CA SER A 138 -15.02 -10.57 -22.61
C SER A 138 -13.82 -11.31 -22.04
N LEU A 139 -12.73 -11.38 -22.83
CA LEU A 139 -11.44 -11.90 -22.42
C LEU A 139 -10.49 -10.75 -22.07
N SER A 140 -9.88 -10.82 -20.90
CA SER A 140 -8.86 -9.87 -20.44
C SER A 140 -7.65 -10.61 -19.88
N GLY A 141 -6.52 -9.89 -19.82
CA GLY A 141 -5.30 -10.36 -19.19
C GLY A 141 -4.70 -9.30 -18.26
N ARG A 142 -4.10 -9.73 -17.16
CA ARG A 142 -3.35 -8.88 -16.24
C ARG A 142 -2.04 -9.57 -15.88
N ILE A 143 -0.94 -8.83 -15.97
CA ILE A 143 0.37 -9.26 -15.49
C ILE A 143 0.80 -8.32 -14.38
N SER A 144 1.18 -8.83 -13.22
CA SER A 144 1.83 -8.06 -12.16
C SER A 144 3.18 -8.69 -11.80
N SER A 145 4.02 -7.99 -11.05
CA SER A 145 5.27 -8.54 -10.53
C SER A 145 5.45 -8.24 -9.06
N ASP A 146 5.87 -9.25 -8.31
CA ASP A 146 6.36 -9.11 -6.95
C ASP A 146 7.88 -9.27 -6.93
N VAL A 147 8.58 -8.30 -6.34
CA VAL A 147 10.04 -8.31 -6.23
C VAL A 147 10.43 -8.53 -4.77
N LYS A 148 11.21 -9.59 -4.51
CA LYS A 148 11.69 -9.93 -3.17
C LYS A 148 13.22 -10.02 -3.15
N GLU A 149 13.85 -9.20 -2.34
CA GLU A 149 15.29 -9.28 -2.07
C GLU A 149 15.57 -10.32 -0.98
N LEU A 150 16.48 -11.25 -1.24
CA LEU A 150 16.91 -12.34 -0.36
C LEU A 150 18.45 -12.42 -0.34
N GLY A 151 19.08 -11.67 0.56
CA GLY A 151 20.54 -11.64 0.69
C GLY A 151 21.21 -11.07 -0.57
N SER A 152 22.00 -11.90 -1.27
CA SER A 152 22.67 -11.51 -2.52
C SER A 152 21.81 -11.72 -3.77
N LYS A 153 20.55 -12.17 -3.63
CA LYS A 153 19.67 -12.49 -4.77
C LYS A 153 18.40 -11.66 -4.73
N THR A 154 17.85 -11.38 -5.90
CA THR A 154 16.52 -10.81 -6.05
C THR A 154 15.64 -11.81 -6.81
N ILE A 155 14.49 -12.14 -6.26
CA ILE A 155 13.47 -12.98 -6.91
C ILE A 155 12.37 -12.08 -7.45
N ILE A 156 12.04 -12.24 -8.73
CA ILE A 156 10.92 -11.58 -9.38
C ILE A 156 9.88 -12.66 -9.69
N GLN A 157 8.67 -12.50 -9.16
CA GLN A 157 7.54 -13.36 -9.46
C GLN A 157 6.54 -12.59 -10.31
N TYR A 158 6.41 -12.96 -11.57
CA TYR A 158 5.40 -12.42 -12.47
C TYR A 158 4.11 -13.22 -12.28
N ASN A 159 3.05 -12.59 -11.80
CA ASN A 159 1.74 -13.22 -11.67
C ASN A 159 0.90 -12.85 -12.89
N ILE A 160 0.43 -13.84 -13.64
CA ILE A 160 -0.36 -13.63 -14.85
C ILE A 160 -1.75 -14.22 -14.63
N ILE A 161 -2.76 -13.40 -14.88
CA ILE A 161 -4.18 -13.77 -14.78
C ILE A 161 -4.81 -13.55 -16.15
N LEU A 162 -5.44 -14.58 -16.69
CA LEU A 162 -6.34 -14.49 -17.84
C LEU A 162 -7.76 -14.76 -17.35
N SER A 163 -8.75 -14.01 -17.84
CA SER A 163 -10.13 -14.15 -17.38
C SER A 163 -11.14 -13.96 -18.49
N ILE A 164 -12.22 -14.75 -18.46
CA ILE A 164 -13.41 -14.60 -19.28
C ILE A 164 -14.59 -14.21 -18.40
N THR A 165 -15.14 -13.04 -18.66
CA THR A 165 -16.32 -12.51 -17.95
C THR A 165 -17.53 -12.49 -18.86
N ASN A 166 -18.67 -12.93 -18.36
CA ASN A 166 -19.96 -12.77 -19.01
C ASN A 166 -20.40 -11.31 -18.93
N LEU A 167 -20.57 -10.67 -20.07
CA LEU A 167 -20.85 -9.22 -20.16
C LEU A 167 -22.27 -8.87 -19.73
N GLU A 168 -23.21 -9.82 -19.77
CA GLU A 168 -24.60 -9.60 -19.36
C GLU A 168 -24.77 -9.73 -17.85
N SER A 169 -24.11 -10.71 -17.23
CA SER A 169 -24.24 -11.00 -15.78
C SER A 169 -23.12 -10.40 -14.94
N GLY A 170 -21.99 -10.03 -15.53
CA GLY A 170 -20.77 -9.62 -14.82
C GLY A 170 -20.02 -10.77 -14.14
N ILE A 171 -20.44 -12.02 -14.35
CA ILE A 171 -19.86 -13.20 -13.69
C ILE A 171 -18.58 -13.64 -14.40
N LEU A 172 -17.56 -14.00 -13.63
CA LEU A 172 -16.35 -14.67 -14.11
C LEU A 172 -16.66 -16.14 -14.42
N GLU A 173 -16.58 -16.52 -15.69
CA GLU A 173 -16.95 -17.85 -16.18
C GLU A 173 -15.73 -18.77 -16.35
N TRP A 174 -14.54 -18.17 -16.46
CA TRP A 174 -13.25 -18.86 -16.49
C TRP A 174 -12.13 -17.91 -16.09
N ASP A 175 -11.17 -18.41 -15.35
CA ASP A 175 -9.89 -17.77 -15.09
C ASP A 175 -8.73 -18.76 -15.12
N TYR A 176 -7.56 -18.24 -15.42
CA TYR A 176 -6.31 -18.97 -15.36
C TYR A 176 -5.26 -18.11 -14.70
N VAL A 177 -4.73 -18.60 -13.58
CA VAL A 177 -3.74 -17.91 -12.76
C VAL A 177 -2.50 -18.78 -12.68
N ASP A 178 -1.38 -18.27 -13.16
CA ASP A 178 -0.08 -18.90 -12.98
C ASP A 178 1.03 -17.84 -12.89
N SER A 179 2.24 -18.26 -12.53
CA SER A 179 3.35 -17.34 -12.27
C SER A 179 4.66 -17.79 -12.91
N ILE A 180 5.43 -16.81 -13.41
CA ILE A 180 6.78 -17.02 -13.92
C ILE A 180 7.76 -16.44 -12.91
N LYS A 181 8.72 -17.23 -12.43
CA LYS A 181 9.72 -16.80 -11.45
C LYS A 181 11.08 -16.61 -12.10
N LYS A 182 11.67 -15.43 -11.93
CA LYS A 182 13.05 -15.11 -12.33
C LYS A 182 13.91 -14.86 -11.09
N THR A 183 15.16 -15.29 -11.14
CA THR A 183 16.15 -15.06 -10.08
C THR A 183 17.30 -14.27 -10.65
N TYR A 184 17.65 -13.19 -9.97
CA TYR A 184 18.73 -12.27 -10.33
C TYR A 184 19.79 -12.25 -9.24
N GLU A 185 21.07 -12.28 -9.61
CA GLU A 185 22.19 -12.13 -8.69
C GLU A 185 22.47 -10.65 -8.47
N GLY A 186 22.27 -10.16 -7.25
CA GLY A 186 22.41 -8.76 -6.87
C GLY A 186 21.08 -8.03 -6.67
N LYS A 187 21.18 -6.71 -6.47
CA LYS A 187 20.02 -5.80 -6.44
C LYS A 187 19.72 -5.31 -7.84
N ILE A 188 18.44 -5.27 -8.19
CA ILE A 188 18.00 -4.74 -9.48
C ILE A 188 18.26 -3.23 -9.51
N PRO A 189 19.05 -2.71 -10.47
CA PRO A 189 19.29 -1.28 -10.56
C PRO A 189 17.99 -0.51 -10.87
N GLU A 190 17.84 0.69 -10.31
CA GLU A 190 16.60 1.48 -10.42
C GLU A 190 16.22 1.79 -11.89
N SER A 191 17.21 1.83 -12.79
CA SER A 191 17.04 2.02 -14.23
C SER A 191 16.32 0.88 -14.97
N PHE A 192 16.17 -0.28 -14.34
CA PHE A 192 15.47 -1.44 -14.94
C PHE A 192 13.97 -1.43 -14.67
N PHE A 193 13.52 -0.65 -13.69
CA PHE A 193 12.09 -0.48 -13.46
C PHE A 193 11.51 0.43 -14.53
N THR A 194 10.54 -0.05 -15.28
CA THR A 194 9.87 0.76 -16.29
C THR A 194 8.99 1.81 -15.63
N GLN A 195 9.16 3.07 -16.03
CA GLN A 195 8.09 4.03 -15.88
C GLN A 195 6.89 3.53 -16.67
N THR A 196 5.71 3.57 -16.06
CA THR A 196 4.48 3.21 -16.76
C THR A 196 4.28 4.14 -17.96
N ARG A 197 3.47 3.71 -18.95
CA ARG A 197 3.16 4.57 -20.12
C ARG A 197 2.65 5.93 -19.68
N TYR A 198 1.78 5.96 -18.67
CA TYR A 198 1.28 7.21 -18.09
C TYR A 198 2.37 7.98 -17.34
N GLY A 199 3.30 7.30 -16.66
CA GLY A 199 4.49 7.92 -16.06
C GLY A 199 5.41 8.59 -17.08
N LEU A 200 5.58 8.00 -18.27
CA LEU A 200 6.34 8.60 -19.38
C LEU A 200 5.64 9.83 -19.95
N ILE A 201 4.31 9.80 -20.10
CA ILE A 201 3.53 10.97 -20.53
C ILE A 201 3.55 12.07 -19.46
N CYS A 202 3.35 11.69 -18.19
CA CYS A 202 3.44 12.59 -17.04
C CYS A 202 4.78 13.31 -16.96
N SER A 203 5.88 12.60 -17.22
CA SER A 203 7.23 13.19 -17.22
C SER A 203 7.55 14.02 -18.47
N GLY A 204 6.68 14.01 -19.49
CA GLY A 204 6.92 14.67 -20.79
C GLY A 204 7.89 13.91 -21.70
N SER A 205 8.18 12.65 -21.37
CA SER A 205 9.08 11.78 -22.15
C SER A 205 8.36 11.09 -23.31
N LEU A 206 7.02 11.06 -23.29
CA LEU A 206 6.17 10.50 -24.33
C LEU A 206 5.01 11.47 -24.63
N ASN A 207 4.91 11.93 -25.89
CA ASN A 207 3.85 12.84 -26.31
C ASN A 207 2.65 12.07 -26.88
N THR A 208 1.45 12.41 -26.42
CA THR A 208 0.16 11.85 -26.86
C THR A 208 -0.91 12.95 -26.79
N ASP A 209 -2.15 12.64 -27.20
CA ASP A 209 -3.30 13.56 -27.06
C ASP A 209 -3.82 13.70 -25.62
N MET A 210 -3.34 12.87 -24.68
CA MET A 210 -3.72 12.90 -23.27
C MET A 210 -3.06 14.07 -22.55
N THR A 211 -3.78 14.73 -21.62
CA THR A 211 -3.18 15.82 -20.87
C THR A 211 -2.14 15.31 -19.87
N GLN A 212 -1.11 16.11 -19.61
CA GLN A 212 -0.05 15.74 -18.66
C GLN A 212 -0.63 15.53 -17.24
N LYS A 213 -1.68 16.28 -16.87
CA LYS A 213 -2.37 16.14 -15.58
C LYS A 213 -3.01 14.76 -15.45
N GLU A 214 -3.85 14.37 -16.41
CA GLU A 214 -4.53 13.06 -16.43
C GLU A 214 -3.51 11.91 -16.44
N ALA A 215 -2.44 12.05 -17.22
CA ALA A 215 -1.37 11.06 -17.24
C ALA A 215 -0.69 10.90 -15.88
N CYS A 216 -0.40 12.00 -15.17
CA CYS A 216 0.17 11.90 -13.83
C CYS A 216 -0.81 11.28 -12.83
N GLU A 217 -2.10 11.60 -12.92
CA GLU A 217 -3.13 10.99 -12.05
C GLU A 217 -3.24 9.48 -12.27
N LEU A 218 -3.23 9.01 -13.52
CA LEU A 218 -3.23 7.58 -13.83
C LEU A 218 -1.95 6.89 -13.37
N ALA A 219 -0.78 7.52 -13.55
CA ALA A 219 0.49 6.96 -13.08
C ALA A 219 0.54 6.82 -11.54
N ILE A 220 -0.08 7.75 -10.80
CA ILE A 220 -0.23 7.66 -9.35
C ILE A 220 -1.15 6.49 -8.99
N ALA A 221 -2.28 6.35 -9.68
CA ALA A 221 -3.25 5.28 -9.42
C ALA A 221 -2.67 3.87 -9.66
N GLU A 222 -1.82 3.71 -10.67
CA GLU A 222 -1.12 2.43 -10.95
C GLU A 222 -0.12 2.04 -9.85
N ILE A 223 0.49 3.03 -9.19
CA ILE A 223 1.44 2.77 -8.10
C ILE A 223 0.70 2.61 -6.77
N TRP A 224 -0.35 3.40 -6.54
CA TRP A 224 -1.15 3.37 -5.33
C TRP A 224 -2.19 2.25 -5.38
N GLU A 225 -1.73 1.00 -5.48
CA GLU A 225 -2.59 -0.17 -5.30
C GLU A 225 -2.69 -0.51 -3.80
N GLY A 226 -3.91 -0.49 -3.25
CA GLY A 226 -4.16 -0.84 -1.85
C GLY A 226 -3.71 0.21 -0.83
N SER A 227 -2.96 -0.21 0.20
CA SER A 227 -2.52 0.69 1.28
C SER A 227 -1.33 1.54 0.85
N PHE A 228 -1.43 2.86 1.01
CA PHE A 228 -0.35 3.80 0.64
C PHE A 228 0.96 3.53 1.38
N GLN A 229 0.92 3.04 2.63
CA GLN A 229 2.14 2.74 3.39
C GLN A 229 2.91 1.53 2.84
N ASN A 230 2.26 0.71 2.01
CA ASN A 230 2.83 -0.53 1.47
C ASN A 230 3.32 -0.37 0.03
N ILE A 231 3.44 0.87 -0.47
CA ILE A 231 4.04 1.11 -1.80
C ILE A 231 5.47 0.57 -1.80
N ALA A 232 5.74 -0.33 -2.75
CA ALA A 232 7.03 -1.00 -2.90
C ALA A 232 8.18 0.01 -2.99
N ALA A 233 9.31 -0.28 -2.34
CA ALA A 233 10.42 0.65 -2.18
C ALA A 233 10.94 1.25 -3.50
N ASN A 234 10.98 0.44 -4.57
CA ASN A 234 11.36 0.82 -5.92
C ASN A 234 10.36 1.76 -6.63
N LYS A 235 9.11 1.84 -6.14
CA LYS A 235 8.07 2.73 -6.67
C LYS A 235 7.92 4.04 -5.90
N GLN A 236 8.55 4.16 -4.73
CA GLN A 236 8.39 5.31 -3.85
C GLN A 236 8.95 6.62 -4.45
N SER A 237 10.04 6.55 -5.21
CA SER A 237 10.57 7.71 -5.92
C SER A 237 9.62 8.17 -7.04
N TYR A 238 9.00 7.22 -7.74
CA TYR A 238 8.05 7.48 -8.82
C TYR A 238 6.73 8.09 -8.33
N ILE A 239 6.13 7.57 -7.24
CA ILE A 239 4.88 8.14 -6.69
C ILE A 239 5.08 9.60 -6.31
N VAL A 240 6.19 9.94 -5.66
CA VAL A 240 6.52 11.33 -5.27
C VAL A 240 6.70 12.20 -6.51
N LYS A 241 7.44 11.71 -7.50
CA LYS A 241 7.69 12.43 -8.76
C LYS A 241 6.38 12.77 -9.47
N TYR A 242 5.49 11.79 -9.67
CA TYR A 242 4.23 11.98 -10.37
C TYR A 242 3.24 12.81 -9.53
N ALA A 243 3.14 12.58 -8.22
CA ALA A 243 2.29 13.34 -7.32
C ALA A 243 2.68 14.82 -7.27
N LYS A 244 3.98 15.14 -7.22
CA LYS A 244 4.48 16.51 -7.31
C LYS A 244 4.09 17.17 -8.62
N LYS A 245 4.35 16.50 -9.75
CA LYS A 245 4.00 17.03 -11.07
C LYS A 245 2.49 17.23 -11.23
N ALA A 246 1.67 16.29 -10.79
CA ALA A 246 0.22 16.40 -10.80
C ALA A 246 -0.26 17.57 -9.91
N CYS A 247 0.29 17.71 -8.70
CA CYS A 247 -0.08 18.77 -7.78
C CYS A 247 0.34 20.17 -8.29
N ASP A 248 1.45 20.28 -9.00
CA ASP A 248 1.88 21.51 -9.69
C ASP A 248 0.94 21.87 -10.85
N LEU A 249 0.23 20.88 -11.41
CA LEU A 249 -0.83 21.04 -12.42
C LEU A 249 -2.24 21.15 -11.80
N ASP A 250 -2.32 21.52 -10.52
CA ASP A 250 -3.57 21.67 -9.76
C ASP A 250 -4.46 20.42 -9.77
N SER A 251 -3.86 19.23 -9.81
CA SER A 251 -4.54 17.98 -9.50
C SER A 251 -4.77 17.88 -7.99
N ALA A 252 -6.03 17.80 -7.58
CA ALA A 252 -6.38 17.50 -6.20
C ALA A 252 -5.86 16.11 -5.80
N PHE A 253 -6.07 15.09 -6.65
CA PHE A 253 -5.56 13.74 -6.41
C PHE A 253 -4.03 13.71 -6.26
N GLY A 254 -3.30 14.43 -7.12
CA GLY A 254 -1.85 14.60 -7.04
C GLY A 254 -1.41 15.24 -5.72
N CYS A 255 -2.05 16.33 -5.30
CA CYS A 255 -1.74 16.97 -4.02
C CYS A 255 -2.06 16.06 -2.82
N ARG A 256 -3.16 15.30 -2.88
CA ARG A 256 -3.48 14.30 -1.85
C ARG A 256 -2.43 13.20 -1.77
N ALA A 257 -1.98 12.66 -2.92
CA ALA A 257 -0.94 11.64 -2.96
C ALA A 257 0.40 12.18 -2.40
N LEU A 258 0.76 13.43 -2.72
CA LEU A 258 1.96 14.06 -2.17
C LEU A 258 1.84 14.30 -0.66
N GLY A 259 0.66 14.71 -0.19
CA GLY A 259 0.36 14.79 1.24
C GLY A 259 0.52 13.45 1.94
N ALA A 260 0.09 12.36 1.31
CA ALA A 260 0.26 11.00 1.83
C ALA A 260 1.74 10.56 1.87
N SER A 261 2.54 10.90 0.85
CA SER A 261 4.00 10.68 0.87
C SER A 261 4.65 11.32 2.08
N TYR A 262 4.35 12.59 2.37
CA TYR A 262 4.88 13.26 3.55
C TYR A 262 4.28 12.76 4.87
N ARG A 263 3.01 12.36 4.91
CA ARG A 263 2.37 11.85 6.13
C ARG A 263 2.95 10.51 6.55
N TYR A 264 3.19 9.62 5.59
CA TYR A 264 3.62 8.24 5.86
C TYR A 264 5.11 8.00 5.66
N GLY A 265 5.85 9.00 5.16
CA GLY A 265 7.28 8.86 4.89
C GLY A 265 7.58 7.96 3.68
N VAL A 266 6.68 7.92 2.70
CA VAL A 266 6.81 7.07 1.49
C VAL A 266 7.46 7.89 0.38
N GLY A 267 8.71 7.55 0.04
CA GLY A 267 9.53 8.24 -0.97
C GLY A 267 10.10 9.58 -0.53
N GLU A 268 9.57 10.17 0.53
CA GLU A 268 10.03 11.41 1.16
C GLU A 268 10.16 11.19 2.67
N LYS A 269 11.02 11.97 3.34
CA LYS A 269 11.05 11.95 4.81
C LYS A 269 9.71 12.43 5.36
N GLN A 270 9.19 11.72 6.37
CA GLN A 270 7.94 12.11 7.03
C GLN A 270 7.99 13.56 7.53
N ASP A 271 6.95 14.33 7.19
CA ASP A 271 6.79 15.74 7.54
C ASP A 271 5.30 16.09 7.59
N PHE A 272 4.71 16.11 8.79
CA PHE A 272 3.29 16.41 8.93
C PHE A 272 2.92 17.84 8.53
N THR A 273 3.85 18.79 8.64
CA THR A 273 3.58 20.19 8.26
C THR A 273 3.39 20.26 6.76
N LYS A 274 4.27 19.62 5.98
CA LYS A 274 4.11 19.52 4.52
C LYS A 274 2.91 18.68 4.14
N ALA A 275 2.64 17.58 4.84
CA ALA A 275 1.46 16.77 4.57
C ALA A 275 0.17 17.59 4.73
N LEU A 276 0.04 18.34 5.83
CA LEU A 276 -1.09 19.25 6.06
C LEU A 276 -1.20 20.31 4.97
N GLN A 277 -0.09 20.89 4.54
CA GLN A 277 -0.05 21.86 3.43
C GLN A 277 -0.61 21.26 2.13
N PHE A 278 -0.16 20.07 1.72
CA PHE A 278 -0.60 19.45 0.47
C PHE A 278 -2.03 18.90 0.54
N TYR A 279 -2.46 18.36 1.68
CA TYR A 279 -3.87 18.01 1.87
C TYR A 279 -4.79 19.24 1.86
N ASN A 280 -4.35 20.37 2.44
CA ASN A 280 -5.08 21.63 2.32
C ASN A 280 -5.20 22.10 0.87
N LYS A 281 -4.11 21.98 0.07
CA LYS A 281 -4.16 22.27 -1.36
C LYS A 281 -5.15 21.33 -2.09
N SER A 282 -5.15 20.05 -1.76
CA SER A 282 -6.13 19.09 -2.30
C SER A 282 -7.57 19.47 -1.95
N CYS A 283 -7.84 19.73 -0.67
CA CYS A 283 -9.16 20.15 -0.19
C CYS A 283 -9.64 21.44 -0.85
N SER A 284 -8.73 22.40 -1.07
CA SER A 284 -9.01 23.66 -1.77
C SER A 284 -9.47 23.44 -3.20
N ASN A 285 -8.98 22.37 -3.85
CA ASN A 285 -9.38 21.91 -5.18
C ASN A 285 -10.59 20.95 -5.14
N ALA A 286 -11.45 21.03 -4.12
CA ALA A 286 -12.69 20.28 -3.98
C ALA A 286 -12.54 18.74 -3.90
N ASP A 287 -11.39 18.23 -3.46
CA ASP A 287 -11.24 16.82 -3.11
C ASP A 287 -11.73 16.56 -1.68
N GLY A 288 -12.88 15.89 -1.55
CA GLY A 288 -13.44 15.49 -0.26
C GLY A 288 -12.46 14.65 0.57
N ASN A 289 -11.71 13.75 -0.05
CA ASN A 289 -10.71 12.93 0.66
C ASN A 289 -9.53 13.79 1.15
N GLY A 290 -9.16 14.83 0.39
CA GLY A 290 -8.21 15.86 0.83
C GLY A 290 -8.70 16.57 2.09
N CYS A 291 -9.94 17.05 2.10
CA CYS A 291 -10.55 17.70 3.26
C CYS A 291 -10.65 16.78 4.48
N TYR A 292 -11.02 15.51 4.27
CA TYR A 292 -11.02 14.49 5.32
C TYR A 292 -9.65 14.32 5.96
N ASN A 293 -8.58 14.27 5.16
CA ASN A 293 -7.23 14.15 5.71
C ASN A 293 -6.80 15.40 6.49
N VAL A 294 -7.18 16.61 6.05
CA VAL A 294 -6.97 17.83 6.83
C VAL A 294 -7.70 17.75 8.17
N ALA A 295 -8.96 17.32 8.17
CA ALA A 295 -9.75 17.17 9.39
C ALA A 295 -9.11 16.19 10.37
N LEU A 296 -8.65 15.03 9.89
CA LEU A 296 -7.91 14.08 10.72
C LEU A 296 -6.60 14.65 11.27
N MET A 297 -5.90 15.48 10.51
CA MET A 297 -4.65 16.08 10.97
C MET A 297 -4.88 17.10 12.08
N TYR A 298 -5.91 17.95 11.97
CA TYR A 298 -6.31 18.84 13.06
C TYR A 298 -6.88 18.09 14.26
N GLN A 299 -7.66 17.02 14.05
CA GLN A 299 -8.17 16.19 15.14
C GLN A 299 -7.03 15.56 15.93
N ASN A 300 -5.95 15.13 15.26
CA ASN A 300 -4.86 14.41 15.89
C ASN A 300 -3.65 15.29 16.24
N GLY A 301 -3.71 16.60 15.98
CA GLY A 301 -2.57 17.50 16.18
C GLY A 301 -1.33 17.13 15.34
N GLN A 302 -1.55 16.61 14.12
CA GLN A 302 -0.47 16.25 13.20
C GLN A 302 -0.17 17.45 12.29
N GLY A 303 1.05 17.99 12.34
CA GLY A 303 1.49 19.10 11.48
C GLY A 303 0.97 20.49 11.89
N ALA A 304 0.02 20.54 12.82
CA ALA A 304 -0.45 21.70 13.54
C ALA A 304 -0.93 21.26 14.93
N ALA A 305 -1.13 22.21 15.86
CA ALA A 305 -1.75 21.89 17.14
C ALA A 305 -3.16 21.31 16.94
N GLN A 306 -3.60 20.45 17.86
CA GLN A 306 -4.95 19.90 17.82
C GLN A 306 -5.98 21.02 17.85
N ASN A 307 -6.96 20.96 16.96
CA ASN A 307 -8.06 21.93 16.89
C ASN A 307 -9.34 21.24 16.41
N LEU A 308 -10.29 21.00 17.32
CA LEU A 308 -11.53 20.31 17.00
C LEU A 308 -12.50 21.16 16.17
N ASP A 309 -12.45 22.49 16.28
CA ASP A 309 -13.29 23.40 15.47
C ASP A 309 -12.85 23.38 14.00
N GLU A 310 -11.54 23.46 13.75
CA GLU A 310 -10.97 23.30 12.41
C GLU A 310 -11.24 21.89 11.87
N ALA A 311 -11.02 20.85 12.69
CA ALA A 311 -11.30 19.48 12.31
C ALA A 311 -12.78 19.30 11.91
N GLN A 312 -13.71 19.86 12.68
CA GLN A 312 -15.14 19.85 12.40
C GLN A 312 -15.44 20.56 11.07
N THR A 313 -14.84 21.72 10.85
CA THR A 313 -15.05 22.53 9.63
C THR A 313 -14.61 21.76 8.38
N TYR A 314 -13.41 21.17 8.40
CA TYR A 314 -12.90 20.38 7.28
C TYR A 314 -13.64 19.06 7.09
N ALA A 315 -14.08 18.40 8.17
CA ALA A 315 -14.89 17.19 8.08
C ALA A 315 -16.27 17.47 7.49
N TYR A 316 -16.91 18.58 7.88
CA TYR A 316 -18.15 19.05 7.28
C TYR A 316 -17.97 19.34 5.80
N ARG A 317 -16.91 20.08 5.43
CA ARG A 317 -16.58 20.35 4.03
C ARG A 317 -16.36 19.05 3.23
N SER A 318 -15.64 18.10 3.81
CA SER A 318 -15.47 16.77 3.21
C SER A 318 -16.80 16.06 2.96
N CYS A 319 -17.74 16.15 3.91
CA CYS A 319 -19.08 15.59 3.78
C CYS A 319 -19.87 16.25 2.64
N THR A 320 -19.81 17.58 2.53
CA THR A 320 -20.48 18.34 1.46
C THR A 320 -19.88 18.13 0.06
N LEU A 321 -18.68 17.53 -0.01
CA LEU A 321 -18.02 17.09 -1.24
C LEU A 321 -18.28 15.61 -1.52
N ASP A 322 -19.39 15.08 -1.00
CA ASP A 322 -19.87 13.70 -1.19
C ASP A 322 -18.89 12.61 -0.75
N PHE A 323 -17.95 12.91 0.16
CA PHE A 323 -17.09 11.91 0.76
C PHE A 323 -17.71 11.40 2.06
N GLU A 324 -18.34 10.22 2.00
CA GLU A 324 -19.10 9.60 3.10
C GLU A 324 -18.30 9.51 4.42
N ALA A 325 -17.02 9.10 4.35
CA ALA A 325 -16.16 9.03 5.53
C ALA A 325 -15.93 10.41 6.19
N GLY A 326 -16.07 11.50 5.43
CA GLY A 326 -16.13 12.87 5.94
C GLY A 326 -17.34 13.13 6.83
N CYS A 327 -18.53 12.66 6.43
CA CYS A 327 -19.75 12.79 7.24
C CYS A 327 -19.62 12.01 8.55
N VAL A 328 -19.13 10.77 8.48
CA VAL A 328 -18.87 9.94 9.67
C VAL A 328 -17.86 10.60 10.62
N LEU A 329 -16.79 11.19 10.06
CA LEU A 329 -15.80 11.90 10.86
C LEU A 329 -16.37 13.17 11.50
N HIS A 330 -17.22 13.90 10.77
CA HIS A 330 -17.88 15.11 11.27
C HIS A 330 -18.75 14.81 12.50
N GLU A 331 -19.59 13.78 12.43
CA GLU A 331 -20.41 13.35 13.57
C GLU A 331 -19.55 12.93 14.77
N LYS A 332 -18.46 12.19 14.51
CA LYS A 332 -17.51 11.81 15.56
C LYS A 332 -16.88 13.03 16.23
N ILE A 333 -16.46 14.03 15.46
CA ILE A 333 -15.87 15.25 16.00
C ILE A 333 -16.91 16.02 16.82
N LEU A 334 -18.15 16.15 16.35
CA LEU A 334 -19.23 16.77 17.12
C LEU A 334 -19.47 16.07 18.46
N ALA A 335 -19.39 14.74 18.50
CA ALA A 335 -19.47 13.99 19.76
C ALA A 335 -18.28 14.30 20.69
N LEU A 336 -17.06 14.41 20.16
CA LEU A 336 -15.86 14.76 20.95
C LEU A 336 -15.89 16.20 21.49
N MET A 337 -16.63 17.09 20.83
CA MET A 337 -16.84 18.47 21.25
C MET A 337 -17.92 18.63 22.32
N GLN A 338 -18.68 17.56 22.64
CA GLN A 338 -19.65 17.61 23.73
C GLN A 338 -18.93 17.79 25.07
N LYS A 339 -19.49 18.64 25.91
CA LYS A 339 -18.95 18.90 27.24
C LYS A 339 -19.06 17.65 28.11
N ASP A 340 -17.95 17.25 28.71
CA ASP A 340 -17.92 16.13 29.67
C ASP A 340 -18.84 16.41 30.86
N THR A 341 -19.49 15.36 31.37
CA THR A 341 -20.31 15.41 32.60
C THR A 341 -19.65 14.55 33.67
N LEU A 342 -18.39 14.86 33.97
CA LEU A 342 -17.54 14.08 34.87
C LEU A 342 -18.19 13.90 36.25
N THR A 343 -18.02 12.71 36.83
CA THR A 343 -18.34 12.50 38.25
C THR A 343 -17.30 13.22 39.11
N GLN A 344 -17.63 13.52 40.37
CA GLN A 344 -16.70 14.13 41.31
C GLN A 344 -15.37 13.40 41.38
N GLN A 345 -15.38 12.06 41.38
CA GLN A 345 -14.17 11.25 41.37
C GLN A 345 -13.29 11.49 40.13
N ALA A 346 -13.89 11.62 38.95
CA ALA A 346 -13.15 11.91 37.71
C ALA A 346 -12.63 13.35 37.68
N GLU A 347 -13.37 14.32 38.24
CA GLU A 347 -12.91 15.69 38.41
C GLU A 347 -11.70 15.78 39.36
N GLU A 348 -11.73 15.03 40.47
CA GLU A 348 -10.59 14.94 41.41
C GLU A 348 -9.35 14.35 40.74
N LEU A 349 -9.49 13.27 39.96
CA LEU A 349 -8.37 12.69 39.20
C LEU A 349 -7.81 13.65 38.16
N LEU A 350 -8.68 14.39 37.46
CA LEU A 350 -8.26 15.40 36.49
C LEU A 350 -7.43 16.49 37.18
N GLN A 351 -7.90 17.02 38.31
CA GLN A 351 -7.20 18.02 39.10
C GLN A 351 -5.85 17.51 39.63
N GLN A 352 -5.79 16.26 40.10
CA GLN A 352 -4.54 15.64 40.54
C GLN A 352 -3.55 15.44 39.39
N CYS A 353 -4.03 15.03 38.21
CA CYS A 353 -3.21 14.97 37.01
C CYS A 353 -2.67 16.35 36.61
N GLU A 354 -3.48 17.42 36.72
CA GLU A 354 -3.02 18.81 36.53
C GLU A 354 -1.91 19.19 37.52
N GLN A 355 -1.97 18.67 38.75
CA GLN A 355 -0.94 18.79 39.78
C GLN A 355 0.21 17.77 39.63
N ASN A 356 0.34 17.15 38.45
CA ASN A 356 1.40 16.22 38.07
C ASN A 356 1.42 14.89 38.85
N ASP A 357 0.27 14.39 39.32
CA ASP A 357 0.13 13.00 39.79
C ASP A 357 0.11 12.04 38.59
N SER A 358 1.14 11.20 38.48
CA SER A 358 1.37 10.31 37.33
C SER A 358 0.25 9.27 37.15
N ILE A 359 -0.18 8.64 38.24
CA ILE A 359 -1.24 7.61 38.23
C ILE A 359 -2.60 8.23 37.97
N ALA A 360 -2.86 9.43 38.51
CA ALA A 360 -4.09 10.14 38.22
C ALA A 360 -4.22 10.46 36.72
N CYS A 361 -3.11 10.83 36.06
CA CYS A 361 -3.09 11.00 34.60
C CYS A 361 -3.40 9.70 33.85
N GLY A 362 -2.82 8.57 34.25
CA GLY A 362 -3.13 7.27 33.65
C GLY A 362 -4.60 6.85 33.86
N ASN A 363 -5.16 7.10 35.04
CA ASN A 363 -6.54 6.77 35.37
C ASN A 363 -7.54 7.64 34.59
N ILE A 364 -7.31 8.97 34.49
CA ILE A 364 -8.19 9.85 33.70
C ILE A 364 -8.08 9.54 32.20
N ALA A 365 -6.89 9.15 31.72
CA ALA A 365 -6.72 8.65 30.35
C ALA A 365 -7.60 7.42 30.09
N PHE A 366 -7.59 6.46 31.03
CA PHE A 366 -8.42 5.26 30.93
C PHE A 366 -9.92 5.59 30.89
N TYR A 367 -10.39 6.58 31.66
CA TYR A 367 -11.77 7.05 31.60
C TYR A 367 -12.13 7.64 30.25
N TYR A 368 -11.26 8.44 29.65
CA TYR A 368 -11.47 8.96 28.30
C TYR A 368 -11.43 7.88 27.23
N ASP A 369 -10.56 6.88 27.33
CA ASP A 369 -10.50 5.79 26.36
C ASP A 369 -11.79 4.93 26.35
N HIS A 370 -12.40 4.73 27.52
CA HIS A 370 -13.56 3.85 27.67
C HIS A 370 -14.90 4.60 27.76
N GLY A 371 -14.89 5.92 27.93
CA GLY A 371 -16.10 6.72 28.16
C GLY A 371 -16.74 6.44 29.52
N LEU A 372 -15.94 6.40 30.59
CA LEU A 372 -16.37 6.05 31.94
C LEU A 372 -16.47 7.28 32.85
N GLN A 373 -17.18 7.14 33.97
CA GLN A 373 -17.26 8.18 35.02
C GLN A 373 -17.69 9.56 34.50
N GLY A 374 -18.61 9.56 33.53
CA GLY A 374 -19.13 10.80 32.94
C GLY A 374 -18.22 11.46 31.90
N ALA A 375 -17.07 10.85 31.59
CA ALA A 375 -16.21 11.26 30.48
C ALA A 375 -16.80 10.79 29.15
N THR A 376 -16.87 11.68 28.16
CA THR A 376 -17.22 11.29 26.79
C THR A 376 -16.05 10.51 26.20
N ARG A 377 -16.32 9.35 25.58
CA ARG A 377 -15.26 8.51 25.00
C ARG A 377 -14.45 9.31 23.98
N ASN A 378 -13.18 9.56 24.30
CA ASN A 378 -12.26 10.38 23.54
C ASN A 378 -10.84 9.78 23.59
N PRO A 379 -10.53 8.83 22.69
CA PRO A 379 -9.21 8.22 22.63
C PRO A 379 -8.09 9.24 22.40
N THR A 380 -8.31 10.32 21.65
CA THR A 380 -7.27 11.33 21.43
C THR A 380 -6.94 12.11 22.72
N LYS A 381 -7.94 12.39 23.54
CA LYS A 381 -7.74 12.98 24.88
C LYS A 381 -7.07 11.97 25.83
N ALA A 382 -7.38 10.68 25.69
CA ALA A 382 -6.68 9.62 26.42
C ALA A 382 -5.19 9.55 26.06
N VAL A 383 -4.82 9.67 24.77
CA VAL A 383 -3.42 9.76 24.33
C VAL A 383 -2.68 10.86 25.08
N PHE A 384 -3.24 12.07 25.14
CA PHE A 384 -2.63 13.19 25.84
C PHE A 384 -2.35 12.86 27.31
N PHE A 385 -3.33 12.29 28.01
CA PHE A 385 -3.17 11.95 29.43
C PHE A 385 -2.25 10.75 29.67
N PHE A 386 -2.24 9.75 28.79
CA PHE A 386 -1.24 8.66 28.85
C PHE A 386 0.17 9.19 28.57
N GLN A 387 0.36 10.09 27.61
CA GLN A 387 1.66 10.70 27.37
C GLN A 387 2.14 11.48 28.60
N LYS A 388 1.26 12.33 29.18
CA LYS A 388 1.58 13.07 30.40
C LYS A 388 1.88 12.13 31.58
N GLY A 389 1.07 11.09 31.80
CA GLY A 389 1.30 10.09 32.83
C GLY A 389 2.64 9.39 32.67
N CYS A 390 2.99 9.01 31.44
CA CYS A 390 4.28 8.40 31.12
C CYS A 390 5.46 9.35 31.37
N GLU A 391 5.35 10.62 30.99
CA GLU A 391 6.37 11.64 31.26
C GLU A 391 6.58 11.87 32.76
N LEU A 392 5.52 11.71 33.55
CA LEU A 392 5.54 11.76 35.01
C LEU A 392 5.97 10.44 35.68
N GLY A 393 6.26 9.40 34.89
CA GLY A 393 6.80 8.12 35.37
C GLY A 393 5.77 7.03 35.66
N ASP A 394 4.52 7.17 35.24
CA ASP A 394 3.55 6.06 35.31
C ASP A 394 3.90 4.97 34.29
N VAL A 395 4.30 3.80 34.80
CA VAL A 395 4.69 2.61 34.05
C VAL A 395 3.55 2.13 33.15
N ASN A 396 2.30 2.15 33.64
CA ASN A 396 1.15 1.70 32.85
C ASN A 396 0.89 2.67 31.69
N SER A 397 0.89 3.98 31.95
CA SER A 397 0.73 4.99 30.90
C SER A 397 1.77 4.84 29.79
N CYS A 398 3.05 4.61 30.12
CA CYS A 398 4.10 4.34 29.13
C CYS A 398 3.84 3.05 28.33
N TYR A 399 3.38 2.00 28.99
CA TYR A 399 3.01 0.75 28.33
C TYR A 399 1.83 0.94 27.36
N GLN A 400 0.77 1.59 27.81
CA GLN A 400 -0.44 1.83 27.02
C GLN A 400 -0.15 2.68 25.79
N ILE A 401 0.56 3.81 25.96
CA ILE A 401 0.89 4.65 24.80
C ILE A 401 1.82 3.92 23.81
N GLY A 402 2.70 3.04 24.31
CA GLY A 402 3.48 2.13 23.47
C GLY A 402 2.59 1.24 22.60
N LEU A 403 1.62 0.54 23.19
CA LEU A 403 0.66 -0.29 22.45
C LEU A 403 -0.17 0.51 21.43
N TRP A 404 -0.50 1.76 21.78
CA TRP A 404 -1.26 2.63 20.89
C TRP A 404 -0.42 3.01 19.67
N HIS A 405 0.88 3.27 19.83
CA HIS A 405 1.79 3.47 18.71
C HIS A 405 2.02 2.20 17.86
N VAL A 406 1.87 1.00 18.41
CA VAL A 406 1.89 -0.25 17.60
C VAL A 406 0.67 -0.31 16.66
N SER A 407 -0.48 0.15 17.13
CA SER A 407 -1.78 0.03 16.45
C SER A 407 -2.23 1.30 15.71
N GLY A 408 -1.64 2.46 16.01
CA GLY A 408 -2.10 3.77 15.55
C GLY A 408 -3.38 4.27 16.24
N LEU A 409 -3.65 3.83 17.49
CA LEU A 409 -4.89 4.17 18.21
C LEU A 409 -4.90 5.63 18.68
N GLY A 410 -6.09 6.25 18.75
CA GLY A 410 -6.26 7.59 19.32
C GLY A 410 -5.56 8.72 18.54
N GLY A 411 -5.18 8.48 17.28
CA GLY A 411 -4.43 9.45 16.47
C GLY A 411 -2.91 9.33 16.60
N THR A 412 -2.41 8.38 17.39
CA THR A 412 -0.99 8.07 17.45
C THR A 412 -0.47 7.58 16.10
N LEU A 413 0.82 7.81 15.86
CA LEU A 413 1.49 7.29 14.68
C LEU A 413 1.72 5.79 14.84
N LYS A 414 1.34 5.02 13.82
CA LYS A 414 1.70 3.61 13.73
C LYS A 414 3.20 3.49 13.44
N ASP A 415 4.00 3.50 14.49
CA ASP A 415 5.47 3.51 14.43
C ASP A 415 6.02 2.64 15.55
N TRP A 416 6.68 1.54 15.18
CA TRP A 416 7.16 0.57 16.15
C TRP A 416 8.44 1.03 16.85
N SER A 417 9.18 1.99 16.26
CA SER A 417 10.30 2.63 16.93
C SER A 417 9.82 3.53 18.06
N ILE A 418 8.78 4.34 17.82
CA ILE A 418 8.18 5.18 18.87
C ILE A 418 7.51 4.29 19.93
N ALA A 419 6.81 3.24 19.51
CA ALA A 419 6.24 2.26 20.45
C ALA A 419 7.32 1.65 21.35
N ALA A 420 8.43 1.19 20.77
CA ALA A 420 9.57 0.65 21.52
C ALA A 420 10.15 1.67 22.49
N GLN A 421 10.29 2.95 22.12
CA GLN A 421 10.79 3.99 23.02
C GLN A 421 9.89 4.19 24.26
N TYR A 422 8.57 4.15 24.10
CA TYR A 422 7.65 4.23 25.22
C TYR A 422 7.65 2.95 26.07
N MET A 423 7.71 1.77 25.44
CA MET A 423 7.80 0.50 26.14
C MET A 423 9.13 0.34 26.89
N GLU A 424 10.24 0.87 26.36
CA GLU A 424 11.55 0.95 27.02
C GLU A 424 11.45 1.76 28.32
N LYS A 425 10.75 2.90 28.29
CA LYS A 425 10.49 3.68 29.52
C LYS A 425 9.73 2.85 30.56
N SER A 426 8.75 2.06 30.14
CA SER A 426 7.97 1.22 31.05
C SER A 426 8.77 0.02 31.58
N CYS A 427 9.47 -0.70 30.70
CA CYS A 427 10.24 -1.90 31.00
C CYS A 427 11.47 -1.59 31.86
N HIS A 428 12.21 -0.52 31.54
CA HIS A 428 13.47 -0.16 32.21
C HIS A 428 13.34 1.06 33.13
N ILE A 429 12.13 1.41 33.57
CA ILE A 429 11.95 2.44 34.61
C ILE A 429 12.64 2.00 35.91
N TYR A 430 13.29 2.99 36.52
CA TYR A 430 14.44 2.79 37.41
C TYR A 430 14.13 2.04 38.72
N THR A 431 13.08 2.36 39.49
CA THR A 431 12.63 1.53 40.63
C THR A 431 11.15 1.72 40.96
N ARG A 432 10.53 0.74 41.64
CA ARG A 432 9.16 0.82 42.17
C ARG A 432 8.96 2.05 43.06
N GLU A 433 9.95 2.36 43.90
CA GLU A 433 9.91 3.50 44.81
C GLU A 433 9.87 4.83 44.06
N GLN A 434 10.67 4.97 42.99
CA GLN A 434 10.70 6.18 42.18
C GLN A 434 9.42 6.36 41.36
N ALA A 435 8.91 5.29 40.74
CA ALA A 435 7.66 5.35 39.96
C ALA A 435 6.44 5.73 40.82
N CYS A 436 6.43 5.30 42.10
CA CYS A 436 5.32 5.54 43.02
C CYS A 436 5.56 6.71 44.00
N ALA A 437 6.68 7.44 43.90
CA ALA A 437 7.03 8.50 44.85
C ALA A 437 6.10 9.70 44.78
N ASN A 438 5.69 10.09 43.56
CA ASN A 438 4.96 11.31 43.27
C ASN A 438 3.50 11.02 42.87
N THR A 439 2.83 10.16 43.64
CA THR A 439 1.40 9.89 43.47
C THR A 439 0.70 9.71 44.80
N THR A 440 -0.55 10.18 44.86
CA THR A 440 -1.49 9.92 45.95
C THR A 440 -2.01 8.48 45.93
N HIS A 441 -1.79 7.74 44.84
CA HIS A 441 -2.29 6.37 44.60
C HIS A 441 -1.25 5.27 44.91
N GLN A 442 -0.46 5.43 45.98
CA GLN A 442 0.68 4.56 46.28
C GLN A 442 0.36 3.05 46.30
N LYS A 443 -0.76 2.66 46.93
CA LYS A 443 -1.16 1.23 47.02
C LYS A 443 -1.43 0.62 45.65
N GLN A 444 -2.13 1.35 44.77
CA GLN A 444 -2.43 0.91 43.41
C GLN A 444 -1.14 0.78 42.60
N CYS A 445 -0.26 1.79 42.68
CA CYS A 445 1.03 1.77 42.00
C CYS A 445 1.89 0.58 42.44
N GLN A 446 2.05 0.37 43.75
CA GLN A 446 2.88 -0.72 44.30
C GLN A 446 2.34 -2.11 43.94
N GLY A 447 1.01 -2.29 43.92
CA GLY A 447 0.40 -3.58 43.61
C GLY A 447 0.53 -3.99 42.15
N ASN A 448 0.52 -3.02 41.23
CA ASN A 448 0.48 -3.30 39.79
C ASN A 448 1.81 -3.07 39.05
N PHE A 449 2.82 -2.51 39.73
CA PHE A 449 4.10 -2.13 39.11
C PHE A 449 4.77 -3.26 38.33
N GLU A 450 5.01 -4.42 38.95
CA GLU A 450 5.68 -5.57 38.29
C GLU A 450 4.86 -6.14 37.14
N VAL A 451 3.52 -6.06 37.22
CA VAL A 451 2.62 -6.57 36.18
C VAL A 451 2.75 -5.71 34.92
N TYR A 452 2.70 -4.39 35.04
CA TYR A 452 2.84 -3.52 33.88
C TYR A 452 4.26 -3.52 33.32
N LYS A 453 5.27 -3.54 34.20
CA LYS A 453 6.68 -3.62 33.81
C LYS A 453 6.97 -4.90 33.03
N SER A 454 6.54 -6.07 33.53
CA SER A 454 6.72 -7.35 32.83
C SER A 454 6.01 -7.38 31.47
N ASN A 455 4.75 -6.94 31.39
CA ASN A 455 4.03 -6.86 30.13
C ASN A 455 4.69 -5.92 29.10
N ALA A 456 5.26 -4.81 29.56
CA ALA A 456 6.01 -3.89 28.71
C ALA A 456 7.29 -4.53 28.19
N CYS A 457 8.07 -5.21 29.04
CA CYS A 457 9.27 -5.94 28.62
C CYS A 457 8.95 -7.04 27.62
N PHE A 458 7.89 -7.82 27.85
CA PHE A 458 7.44 -8.84 26.90
C PHE A 458 7.07 -8.24 25.53
N SER A 459 6.28 -7.17 25.53
CA SER A 459 5.85 -6.50 24.30
C SER A 459 7.02 -5.88 23.55
N LEU A 460 7.96 -5.27 24.27
CA LEU A 460 9.21 -4.74 23.73
C LEU A 460 10.07 -5.85 23.10
N GLY A 461 10.17 -7.00 23.76
CA GLY A 461 10.85 -8.18 23.24
C GLY A 461 10.25 -8.63 21.91
N SER A 462 8.92 -8.67 21.82
CA SER A 462 8.20 -9.01 20.59
C SER A 462 8.45 -8.02 19.45
N LEU A 463 8.48 -6.72 19.76
CA LEU A 463 8.80 -5.69 18.77
C LEU A 463 10.21 -5.86 18.20
N TYR A 464 11.21 -6.11 19.04
CA TYR A 464 12.59 -6.35 18.60
C TYR A 464 12.77 -7.70 17.89
N GLU A 465 12.06 -8.75 18.30
CA GLU A 465 12.14 -10.07 17.68
C GLU A 465 11.68 -10.06 16.23
N HIS A 466 10.61 -9.32 15.93
CA HIS A 466 10.05 -9.30 14.58
C HIS A 466 10.63 -8.16 13.75
N GLY A 467 10.94 -7.02 14.37
CA GLY A 467 11.12 -5.76 13.66
C GLY A 467 9.84 -5.34 12.92
N GLY A 468 9.77 -4.10 12.48
CA GLY A 468 8.62 -3.62 11.72
C GLY A 468 8.74 -2.16 11.33
N ILE A 469 7.62 -1.45 11.34
CA ILE A 469 7.54 -0.07 10.85
C ILE A 469 8.54 0.81 11.61
N ASN A 470 9.59 1.25 10.92
CA ASN A 470 10.70 2.06 11.44
C ASN A 470 11.55 1.40 12.55
N LEU A 471 11.36 0.11 12.85
CA LEU A 471 12.11 -0.63 13.86
C LEU A 471 12.85 -1.80 13.21
N LYS A 472 14.17 -1.83 13.33
CA LYS A 472 14.97 -2.99 12.89
C LYS A 472 14.82 -4.14 13.86
N GLN A 473 14.80 -5.35 13.32
CA GLN A 473 14.90 -6.58 14.10
C GLN A 473 16.22 -6.58 14.91
N ASP A 474 16.13 -6.94 16.19
CA ASP A 474 17.26 -7.07 17.12
C ASP A 474 17.00 -8.24 18.08
N THR A 475 17.41 -9.44 17.64
CA THR A 475 17.17 -10.68 18.40
C THR A 475 17.91 -10.72 19.73
N LYS A 476 19.02 -9.99 19.88
CA LYS A 476 19.74 -9.92 21.15
C LYS A 476 18.93 -9.13 22.19
N LYS A 477 18.45 -7.94 21.81
CA LYS A 477 17.58 -7.15 22.69
C LYS A 477 16.27 -7.86 23.00
N ALA A 478 15.71 -8.55 21.99
CA ALA A 478 14.50 -9.34 22.20
C ALA A 478 14.69 -10.40 23.29
N LEU A 479 15.82 -11.12 23.24
CA LEU A 479 16.17 -12.13 24.22
C LEU A 479 16.35 -11.55 25.64
N GLU A 480 17.03 -10.41 25.76
CA GLU A 480 17.20 -9.69 27.03
C GLU A 480 15.83 -9.30 27.63
N CYS A 481 14.94 -8.70 26.81
CA CYS A 481 13.61 -8.29 27.23
C CYS A 481 12.71 -9.46 27.67
N TYR A 482 12.75 -10.58 26.94
CA TYR A 482 12.00 -11.78 27.31
C TYR A 482 12.53 -12.41 28.59
N GLN A 483 13.85 -12.40 28.81
CA GLN A 483 14.44 -12.86 30.05
C GLN A 483 13.96 -12.03 31.24
N GLU A 484 14.05 -10.69 31.15
CA GLU A 484 13.61 -9.81 32.23
C GLU A 484 12.12 -9.99 32.55
N SER A 485 11.28 -10.12 31.53
CA SER A 485 9.86 -10.40 31.73
C SER A 485 9.60 -11.78 32.37
N CYS A 486 10.40 -12.78 32.04
CA CYS A 486 10.32 -14.11 32.63
C CYS A 486 10.75 -14.09 34.10
N ASP A 487 11.83 -13.37 34.43
CA ASP A 487 12.35 -13.22 35.79
C ASP A 487 11.34 -12.49 36.71
N MET A 488 10.47 -11.65 36.14
CA MET A 488 9.32 -11.02 36.83
C MET A 488 8.08 -11.92 36.93
N GLY A 489 8.13 -13.16 36.44
CA GLY A 489 7.10 -14.18 36.61
C GLY A 489 6.07 -14.28 35.49
N LEU A 490 6.28 -13.64 34.33
CA LEU A 490 5.39 -13.80 33.18
C LEU A 490 5.70 -15.11 32.43
N GLU A 491 4.92 -16.16 32.66
CA GLU A 491 5.16 -17.51 32.11
C GLU A 491 5.31 -17.53 30.59
N ASN A 492 4.49 -16.77 29.87
CA ASN A 492 4.58 -16.66 28.41
C ASN A 492 5.96 -16.13 28.00
N ALA A 493 6.54 -15.16 28.69
CA ALA A 493 7.86 -14.64 28.35
C ALA A 493 8.95 -15.71 28.49
N CYS A 494 8.84 -16.61 29.48
CA CYS A 494 9.79 -17.72 29.65
C CYS A 494 9.78 -18.70 28.47
N VAL A 495 8.61 -18.94 27.88
CA VAL A 495 8.47 -19.77 26.68
C VAL A 495 9.13 -19.11 25.47
N TYR A 496 8.85 -17.83 25.23
CA TYR A 496 9.45 -17.07 24.12
C TYR A 496 10.97 -16.94 24.27
N PHE A 497 11.46 -16.67 25.49
CA PHE A 497 12.88 -16.67 25.79
C PHE A 497 13.54 -18.01 25.46
N SER A 498 12.94 -19.13 25.88
CA SER A 498 13.49 -20.47 25.66
C SER A 498 13.53 -20.82 24.17
N ASN A 499 12.44 -20.56 23.45
CA ASN A 499 12.32 -20.82 22.01
C ASN A 499 13.32 -19.96 21.21
N LEU A 500 13.40 -18.67 21.49
CA LEU A 500 14.32 -17.77 20.79
C LEU A 500 15.77 -18.15 21.07
N LYS A 501 16.10 -18.51 22.32
CA LYS A 501 17.44 -18.98 22.70
C LYS A 501 17.84 -20.27 21.98
N GLU A 502 16.89 -21.18 21.76
CA GLU A 502 17.12 -22.41 21.01
C GLU A 502 17.33 -22.13 19.52
N SER A 503 16.58 -21.20 18.94
CA SER A 503 16.70 -20.83 17.51
C SER A 503 18.05 -20.18 17.14
N LEU A 504 18.78 -19.68 18.15
CA LEU A 504 20.09 -19.02 17.99
C LEU A 504 21.29 -19.96 18.17
N LYS A 505 21.07 -21.22 18.53
CA LYS A 505 22.11 -22.27 18.60
C LYS A 505 22.25 -22.96 17.26
#